data_AF-K2NN66-F1
#
_entry.id   AF-K2NN66-F1
#
_cell.length_a   1.000
_cell.length_b   1.000
_cell.length_c   1.000
_cell.angle_alpha   90.00
_cell.angle_beta   90.00
_cell.angle_gamma   90.00
#
_symmetry.space_group_name_H-M   'P 1'
#
loop_
_entity.id
_entity.type
_entity.pdbx_description
1 polymer ?
#
loop_
_entity_poly.entity_id
_entity_poly.type
_entity_poly.pdbx_seq_one_letter_code
_entity_poly.pdbx_strand_id
1 'polypeptide(L)' 'MNPRDFHNALRIVHCLGLTDLQSAGVVDENWGTPEASNRDQIAAFFDDRFTEILRMPDANFDRLCKLIESRQPSRRAA' A
#
# COMPACT_ATOMS: atom_id res chain seq x y z
N MET A 1 -4.08 6.12 -16.85
CA MET A 1 -3.51 4.82 -16.46
C MET A 1 -3.83 3.81 -17.55
N ASN A 2 -2.85 3.08 -18.07
CA ASN A 2 -3.11 2.02 -19.05
C ASN A 2 -3.33 0.66 -18.33
N PRO A 3 -3.89 -0.37 -18.99
CA PRO A 3 -4.13 -1.67 -18.34
C PRO A 3 -2.87 -2.35 -17.76
N ARG A 4 -1.69 -2.10 -18.34
CA ARG A 4 -0.42 -2.64 -17.84
C ARG A 4 0.00 -1.96 -16.53
N ASP A 5 -0.16 -0.64 -16.43
CA ASP A 5 0.14 0.11 -15.20
C ASP A 5 -0.77 -0.35 -14.05
N PHE A 6 -2.05 -0.59 -14.36
CA PHE A 6 -3.03 -1.13 -13.42
C PHE A 6 -2.65 -2.55 -12.97
N HIS A 7 -2.35 -3.45 -13.90
CA HIS A 7 -1.86 -4.80 -13.58
C HIS A 7 -0.59 -4.75 -12.71
N ASN A 8 0.35 -3.86 -13.03
CA ASN A 8 1.56 -3.67 -12.23
C ASN A 8 1.27 -3.15 -10.83
N ALA A 9 0.32 -2.22 -10.68
CA ALA A 9 -0.10 -1.73 -9.38
C ALA A 9 -0.61 -2.86 -8.49
N LEU A 10 -1.48 -3.73 -9.01
CA LEU A 10 -1.98 -4.91 -8.28
C LEU A 10 -0.83 -5.84 -7.86
N ARG A 11 0.08 -6.13 -8.80
CA ARG A 11 1.25 -6.97 -8.52
C ARG A 11 2.15 -6.36 -7.45
N ILE A 12 2.43 -5.06 -7.55
CA ILE A 12 3.25 -4.33 -6.58
C ILE A 12 2.61 -4.41 -5.20
N VAL A 13 1.33 -4.06 -5.08
CA VAL A 13 0.56 -4.12 -3.81
C VAL A 13 0.66 -5.50 -3.18
N HIS A 14 0.49 -6.57 -3.95
CA HIS A 14 0.62 -7.94 -3.45
C HIS A 14 2.03 -8.29 -2.97
N CYS A 15 3.05 -7.70 -3.57
CA CYS A 15 4.45 -7.93 -3.20
C CYS A 15 4.96 -7.00 -2.08
N LEU A 16 4.21 -5.98 -1.66
CA LEU A 16 4.64 -5.10 -0.57
C LEU A 16 4.70 -5.88 0.75
N GLY A 17 5.84 -5.78 1.43
CA GLY A 17 6.02 -6.25 2.80
C GLY A 17 5.83 -5.15 3.84
N LEU A 18 5.79 -5.50 5.13
CA LEU A 18 5.61 -4.53 6.22
C LEU A 18 6.71 -3.47 6.23
N THR A 19 7.97 -3.88 6.02
CA THR A 19 9.11 -2.97 5.97
C THR A 19 8.97 -1.93 4.84
N ASP A 20 8.40 -2.31 3.70
CA ASP A 20 8.15 -1.38 2.59
C ASP A 20 7.14 -0.30 3.00
N LEU A 21 6.05 -0.73 3.63
CA LEU A 21 4.97 0.14 4.07
C LEU A 21 5.45 1.10 5.18
N GLN A 22 6.23 0.60 6.14
CA GLN A 22 6.83 1.41 7.20
C GLN A 22 7.85 2.41 6.64
N SER A 23 8.74 1.97 5.74
CA SER A 23 9.77 2.84 5.16
C SER A 23 9.17 3.95 4.29
N ALA A 24 8.01 3.70 3.68
CA ALA A 24 7.26 4.70 2.93
C ALA A 24 6.32 5.56 3.79
N GLY A 25 6.25 5.31 5.11
CA GLY A 25 5.33 6.00 6.03
C GLY A 25 3.85 5.70 5.76
N VAL A 26 3.54 4.62 5.05
CA VAL A 26 2.16 4.15 4.84
C VAL A 26 1.57 3.67 6.16
N VAL A 27 2.39 3.03 7.00
CA VAL A 27 2.07 2.73 8.40
C VAL A 27 2.55 3.89 9.24
N ASP A 28 1.64 4.50 10.00
CA ASP A 28 1.93 5.62 10.91
C ASP A 28 1.05 5.55 12.17
N GLU A 29 1.13 6.57 13.03
CA GLU A 29 0.35 6.63 14.27
C GLU A 29 -1.17 6.63 14.06
N ASN A 30 -1.65 6.95 12.85
CA ASN A 30 -3.07 6.99 12.51
C ASN A 30 -3.56 5.72 11.81
N TRP A 31 -2.67 4.83 11.37
CA TRP A 31 -3.02 3.57 10.74
C TRP A 31 -1.92 2.53 10.88
N GLY A 32 -2.29 1.35 11.40
CA GLY A 32 -1.37 0.24 11.60
C GLY A 32 -0.74 0.18 13.00
N THR A 33 -1.23 1.00 13.93
CA THR A 33 -0.85 0.97 15.35
C THR A 33 -2.04 0.53 16.23
N PRO A 34 -1.78 -0.04 17.42
CA PRO A 34 -2.84 -0.35 18.39
C PRO A 34 -3.65 0.87 18.83
N GLU A 35 -3.06 2.07 18.84
CA GLU A 35 -3.73 3.31 19.24
C GLU A 35 -4.72 3.80 18.17
N ALA A 36 -4.44 3.54 16.88
CA ALA A 36 -5.31 3.89 15.77
C ALA A 36 -6.55 2.98 15.67
N SER A 37 -6.44 1.72 16.11
CA SER A 37 -7.51 0.75 16.00
C SER A 37 -7.39 -0.39 17.00
N ASN A 38 -8.52 -0.80 17.57
CA ASN A 38 -8.61 -2.02 18.39
C ASN A 38 -8.40 -3.33 17.60
N ARG A 39 -8.34 -3.26 16.27
CA ARG A 39 -8.05 -4.39 15.38
C ARG A 39 -6.61 -4.27 14.89
N ASP A 40 -5.92 -5.41 14.76
CA ASP A 40 -4.64 -5.47 14.07
C ASP A 40 -4.81 -5.17 12.57
N GLN A 41 -4.71 -3.89 12.21
CA GLN A 41 -4.85 -3.40 10.84
C GLN A 41 -3.75 -3.92 9.92
N ILE A 42 -2.56 -4.17 10.47
CA ILE A 42 -1.43 -4.69 9.70
C ILE A 42 -1.68 -6.14 9.32
N ALA A 43 -2.05 -6.98 10.28
CA ALA A 43 -2.44 -8.36 10.00
C ALA A 43 -3.63 -8.42 9.03
N ALA A 44 -4.67 -7.60 9.25
CA ALA A 44 -5.82 -7.52 8.38
C ALA A 44 -5.45 -7.09 6.94
N PHE A 45 -4.50 -6.17 6.78
CA PHE A 45 -4.02 -5.76 5.47
C PHE A 45 -3.31 -6.89 4.74
N PHE A 46 -2.52 -7.71 5.43
CA PHE A 46 -1.87 -8.85 4.80
C PHE A 46 -2.82 -10.00 4.46
N ASP A 47 -3.94 -10.11 5.19
CA ASP A 47 -5.02 -11.07 4.92
C ASP A 47 -5.89 -10.63 3.72
N ASP A 48 -6.36 -9.37 3.71
CA ASP A 48 -7.16 -8.78 2.63
C ASP A 48 -6.69 -7.36 2.30
N ARG A 49 -5.70 -7.29 1.42
CA ARG A 49 -5.06 -6.04 1.00
C ARG A 49 -6.05 -5.06 0.38
N PHE A 50 -6.95 -5.52 -0.49
CA PHE A 50 -7.80 -4.61 -1.26
C PHE A 50 -8.89 -3.99 -0.40
N THR A 51 -9.54 -4.79 0.45
CA THR A 51 -10.53 -4.26 1.39
C THR A 51 -9.88 -3.25 2.35
N GLU A 52 -8.67 -3.52 2.81
CA GLU A 52 -7.99 -2.62 3.74
C GLU A 52 -7.44 -1.36 3.08
N ILE A 53 -7.05 -1.41 1.80
CA ILE A 53 -6.76 -0.20 1.01
C ILE A 53 -7.98 0.72 0.93
N LEU A 54 -9.18 0.16 0.73
CA LEU A 54 -10.43 0.96 0.67
C LEU A 54 -10.83 1.58 2.01
N ARG A 55 -10.33 1.04 3.13
CA ARG A 55 -10.60 1.52 4.50
C ARG A 55 -9.48 2.39 5.06
N MET A 56 -8.38 2.51 4.33
CA MET A 56 -7.21 3.27 4.73
C MET A 56 -7.53 4.78 4.74
N PRO A 57 -7.05 5.56 5.72
CA PRO A 57 -7.16 7.01 5.68
C PRO A 57 -6.48 7.61 4.45
N ASP A 58 -7.03 8.71 3.92
CA ASP A 58 -6.56 9.34 2.67
C ASP A 58 -5.05 9.64 2.68
N ALA A 59 -4.50 10.13 3.80
CA ALA A 59 -3.08 10.44 3.92
C ALA A 59 -2.17 9.20 3.76
N ASN A 60 -2.59 8.06 4.32
CA ASN A 60 -1.88 6.79 4.20
C ASN A 60 -2.04 6.22 2.78
N PHE A 61 -3.24 6.36 2.20
CA PHE A 61 -3.52 5.98 0.82
C PHE A 61 -2.66 6.75 -0.18
N ASP A 62 -2.50 8.07 0.00
CA ASP A 62 -1.62 8.90 -0.84
C ASP A 62 -0.16 8.44 -0.80
N ARG A 63 0.33 8.03 0.39
CA ARG A 63 1.69 7.48 0.54
C ARG A 63 1.80 6.11 -0.12
N LEU A 64 0.77 5.27 -0.02
CA LEU A 64 0.72 3.98 -0.71
C LEU A 64 0.76 4.17 -2.22
N CYS A 65 -0.01 5.12 -2.76
CA CYS A 65 0.01 5.48 -4.18
C CYS A 65 1.42 5.89 -4.63
N LYS A 66 2.09 6.79 -3.90
CA LYS A 66 3.48 7.20 -4.20
C LYS A 66 4.46 6.03 -4.16
N LEU A 67 4.31 5.12 -3.19
CA LEU A 67 5.13 3.91 -3.12
C LEU A 67 4.91 3.02 -4.35
N ILE A 68 3.67 2.79 -4.75
CA ILE A 68 3.33 2.01 -5.94
C ILE A 68 3.92 2.65 -7.19
N GLU A 69 3.75 3.97 -7.36
CA GLU A 69 4.30 4.73 -8.48
C GLU A 69 5.82 4.61 -8.56
N SER A 70 6.52 4.73 -7.42
CA SER A 70 7.98 4.59 -7.38
C SER A 70 8.49 3.20 -7.81
N ARG A 71 7.64 2.18 -7.71
CA ARG A 71 7.93 0.78 -8.07
C ARG A 71 7.40 0.39 -9.45
N GLN A 72 6.71 1.29 -10.14
CA GLN A 72 6.29 1.05 -11.52
C GLN A 72 7.55 0.82 -12.38
N PRO A 73 7.59 -0.25 -13.20
CA PRO A 73 8.70 -0.45 -14.10
C PRO A 73 8.78 0.73 -15.06
N SER A 74 9.94 1.38 -15.12
CA SER A 74 10.15 2.52 -15.99
C SER A 74 9.85 2.09 -17.43
N ARG A 75 9.02 2.86 -18.15
CA ARG A 75 8.61 2.61 -19.55
C ARG A 75 9.79 2.45 -20.52
N ARG A 76 11.01 2.76 -20.08
CA ARG A 76 12.27 2.69 -20.81
C ARG A 76 12.85 1.28 -20.95
N ALA A 77 12.25 0.26 -20.32
CA ALA A 77 12.56 -1.15 -20.54
C ALA A 77 11.50 -1.79 -21.45
N ALA A 78 11.46 -1.37 -22.71
CA ALA A 78 10.79 -2.06 -23.81
C ALA A 78 11.52 -1.73 -25.11
#